data_AF-A0A2V8QMH1-F1
#
_entry.id   AF-A0A2V8QMH1-F1
#
_cell.length_a   1.000
_cell.length_b   1.000
_cell.length_c   1.000
_cell.angle_alpha   90.00
_cell.angle_beta   90.00
_cell.angle_gamma   90.00
#
_symmetry.space_group_name_H-M   'P 1'
#
loop_
_entity.id
_entity.type
_entity.pdbx_description
1 polymer ?
#
loop_
_entity_poly.entity_id
_entity_poly.type
_entity_poly.pdbx_seq_one_letter_code
_entity_poly.pdbx_strand_id
1 'polypeptide(L)'
;VARNLSFDRDTYVQNFEVTIRLLGGLLSAYQLTGDKRLLRLAENLGNRLLPVFDSPTGLPYRFVNLKTGKVRGAETNPAEAGTLLIEFGTLAKLTRRPVFYEKAKRALVEVYKRRSPIGLVGTHINVETGAWTDADSHLSA
;
A
#
# COMPACT_ATOMS: atom_id res chain seq x y z
N VAL A 1 -23.07 -1.88 0.67
CA VAL A 1 -21.66 -2.26 0.39
C VAL A 1 -21.52 -3.75 0.05
N ALA A 2 -21.77 -4.66 0.99
CA ALA A 2 -21.46 -6.10 0.83
C ALA A 2 -22.11 -6.83 -0.36
N ARG A 3 -23.19 -6.31 -0.97
CA ARG A 3 -23.87 -6.93 -2.12
C ARG A 3 -23.44 -6.39 -3.49
N ASN A 4 -22.94 -5.15 -3.57
CA ASN A 4 -22.73 -4.46 -4.84
C ASN A 4 -21.25 -4.11 -5.11
N LEU A 5 -20.40 -4.13 -4.08
CA LEU A 5 -18.98 -3.80 -4.23
C LEU A 5 -18.23 -5.02 -4.78
N SER A 6 -17.51 -4.82 -5.89
CA SER A 6 -16.61 -5.81 -6.47
C SER A 6 -15.31 -5.15 -6.89
N PHE A 7 -14.20 -5.77 -6.52
CA PHE A 7 -12.86 -5.37 -6.93
C PHE A 7 -12.36 -6.16 -8.14
N ASP A 8 -13.19 -7.04 -8.72
CA ASP A 8 -12.86 -7.72 -9.97
C ASP A 8 -13.12 -6.81 -11.17
N ARG A 9 -12.28 -5.78 -11.33
CA ARG A 9 -12.45 -4.73 -12.33
C ARG A 9 -11.14 -4.53 -13.08
N ASP A 10 -11.21 -4.53 -14.41
CA ASP A 10 -10.04 -4.29 -15.25
C ASP A 10 -9.74 -2.79 -15.32
N THR A 11 -9.19 -2.27 -14.23
CA THR A 11 -8.86 -0.86 -14.09
C THR A 11 -7.67 -0.69 -13.16
N TYR A 12 -6.87 0.34 -13.43
CA TYR A 12 -5.79 0.76 -12.55
C TYR A 12 -6.34 1.63 -11.43
N VAL A 13 -5.87 1.37 -10.22
CA VAL A 13 -6.11 2.22 -9.05
C VAL A 13 -4.81 2.67 -8.43
N GLN A 14 -4.82 3.82 -7.76
CA GLN A 14 -3.68 4.29 -6.99
C GLN A 14 -3.66 3.56 -5.64
N ASN A 15 -2.54 2.89 -5.35
CA ASN A 15 -2.38 2.03 -4.19
C ASN A 15 -2.59 2.78 -2.86
N PHE A 16 -1.96 3.94 -2.74
CA PHE A 16 -2.06 4.80 -1.56
C PHE A 16 -3.52 5.16 -1.25
N GLU A 17 -4.23 5.71 -2.24
CA GLU A 17 -5.61 6.17 -2.07
C GLU A 17 -6.58 5.04 -1.73
N VAL A 18 -6.45 3.91 -2.41
CA VAL A 18 -7.31 2.75 -2.15
C VAL A 18 -7.02 2.13 -0.78
N THR A 19 -5.77 2.16 -0.33
CA THR A 19 -5.40 1.65 1.00
C THR A 19 -6.04 2.50 2.09
N ILE A 20 -5.81 3.81 2.11
CA ILE A 20 -6.30 4.66 3.20
C ILE A 20 -7.83 4.85 3.17
N ARG A 21 -8.46 4.86 1.98
CA ARG A 21 -9.90 5.13 1.85
C ARG A 21 -10.74 3.85 1.90
N LEU A 22 -10.45 2.89 1.03
CA LEU A 22 -11.30 1.71 0.86
C LEU A 22 -10.92 0.58 1.82
N LEU A 23 -9.63 0.23 1.90
CA LEU A 23 -9.18 -0.81 2.82
C LEU A 23 -9.38 -0.36 4.28
N GLY A 24 -8.91 0.84 4.64
CA GLY A 24 -9.14 1.45 5.96
C GLY A 24 -10.62 1.54 6.32
N GLY A 25 -11.47 1.97 5.38
CA GLY A 25 -12.93 2.05 5.57
C GLY A 25 -13.59 0.67 5.81
N LEU A 26 -13.23 -0.35 5.02
CA LEU A 26 -13.75 -1.70 5.19
C LEU A 26 -13.32 -2.33 6.52
N LEU A 27 -12.05 -2.14 6.91
CA LEU A 27 -11.51 -2.65 8.17
C LEU A 27 -12.18 -1.98 9.37
N SER A 28 -12.32 -0.65 9.34
CA SER A 28 -13.01 0.10 10.40
C SER A 28 -14.47 -0.32 10.53
N ALA A 29 -15.19 -0.42 9.41
CA ALA A 29 -16.58 -0.86 9.42
C ALA A 29 -16.73 -2.30 9.93
N TYR A 30 -15.81 -3.21 9.58
CA TYR A 30 -15.79 -4.56 10.14
C TYR A 30 -15.59 -4.54 11.66
N GLN A 31 -14.63 -3.76 12.17
CA GLN A 31 -14.36 -3.69 13.61
C GLN A 31 -15.55 -3.14 14.41
N LEU A 32 -16.29 -2.19 13.84
CA LEU A 32 -17.48 -1.61 14.49
C LEU A 32 -18.70 -2.53 14.44
N THR A 33 -18.86 -3.34 13.40
CA THR A 33 -20.10 -4.11 13.15
C THR A 33 -19.98 -5.60 13.35
N GLY A 34 -18.75 -6.15 13.31
CA GLY A 34 -18.51 -7.59 13.26
C GLY A 34 -18.92 -8.27 11.94
N ASP A 35 -19.38 -7.53 10.93
CA ASP A 35 -19.85 -8.13 9.67
C ASP A 35 -18.70 -8.73 8.86
N LYS A 36 -18.53 -10.05 8.95
CA LYS A 36 -17.47 -10.80 8.25
C LYS A 36 -17.47 -10.62 6.73
N ARG A 37 -18.56 -10.16 6.11
CA ARG A 37 -18.57 -9.82 4.68
C ARG A 37 -17.62 -8.66 4.37
N LEU A 38 -17.52 -7.69 5.27
CA LEU A 38 -16.62 -6.54 5.14
C LEU A 38 -15.16 -6.97 5.25
N LEU A 39 -14.83 -7.86 6.19
CA LEU A 39 -13.48 -8.43 6.29
C LEU A 39 -13.11 -9.23 5.04
N ARG A 40 -14.04 -10.03 4.47
CA ARG A 40 -13.79 -10.74 3.20
C ARG A 40 -13.52 -9.79 2.04
N LEU A 41 -14.23 -8.66 1.97
CA LEU A 41 -13.96 -7.62 0.97
C LEU A 41 -12.61 -6.95 1.21
N ALA A 42 -12.25 -6.64 2.46
CA ALA A 42 -10.95 -6.08 2.81
C ALA A 42 -9.81 -7.03 2.43
N GLU A 43 -9.95 -8.32 2.71
CA GLU A 43 -8.97 -9.33 2.32
C GLU A 43 -8.89 -9.48 0.79
N ASN A 44 -10.02 -9.47 0.08
CA ASN A 44 -10.02 -9.50 -1.38
C ASN A 44 -9.27 -8.30 -1.97
N LEU A 45 -9.52 -7.10 -1.44
CA LEU A 45 -8.82 -5.89 -1.86
C LEU A 45 -7.32 -5.97 -1.54
N GLY A 46 -6.95 -6.33 -0.31
CA GLY A 46 -5.56 -6.47 0.10
C GLY A 46 -4.78 -7.43 -0.79
N ASN A 47 -5.37 -8.57 -1.15
CA ASN A 47 -4.76 -9.53 -2.08
C ASN A 47 -4.48 -8.92 -3.46
N ARG A 48 -5.41 -8.11 -3.99
CA ARG A 48 -5.27 -7.46 -5.29
C ARG A 48 -4.24 -6.32 -5.27
N LEU A 49 -3.96 -5.76 -4.10
CA LEU A 49 -2.95 -4.72 -3.92
C LEU A 49 -1.53 -5.28 -3.75
N LEU A 50 -1.35 -6.52 -3.28
CA LEU A 50 -0.03 -7.12 -3.04
C LEU A 50 1.00 -6.98 -4.18
N PRO A 51 0.63 -7.05 -5.47
CA PRO A 51 1.60 -6.91 -6.56
C PRO A 51 2.40 -5.60 -6.56
N VAL A 52 1.88 -4.53 -5.94
CA VAL A 52 2.61 -3.24 -5.87
C VAL A 52 3.97 -3.40 -5.21
N PHE A 53 4.12 -4.34 -4.28
CA PHE A 53 5.35 -4.55 -3.51
C PHE A 53 6.38 -5.46 -4.21
N ASP A 54 6.13 -5.85 -5.46
CA ASP A 54 7.02 -6.77 -6.20
C ASP A 54 8.10 -6.04 -7.02
N SER A 55 8.38 -4.77 -6.66
CA SER A 55 9.60 -4.09 -7.14
C SER A 55 10.86 -4.77 -6.57
N PRO A 56 12.02 -4.66 -7.24
CA PRO A 56 13.29 -5.17 -6.73
C PRO A 56 13.63 -4.69 -5.31
N THR A 57 13.30 -3.43 -5.00
CA THR A 57 13.56 -2.85 -3.67
C THR A 57 12.55 -3.30 -2.62
N GLY A 58 11.32 -3.63 -3.04
CA GLY A 58 10.17 -3.86 -2.16
C GLY A 58 9.39 -2.57 -1.84
N LEU A 59 9.78 -1.43 -2.41
CA LEU A 59 8.97 -0.21 -2.41
C LEU A 59 7.75 -0.39 -3.34
N PRO A 60 6.57 0.16 -3.00
CA PRO A 60 5.36 -0.09 -3.75
C PRO A 60 5.29 0.76 -5.02
N TYR A 61 4.97 0.16 -6.17
CA TYR A 61 4.51 0.89 -7.34
C TYR A 61 3.25 1.70 -7.02
N ARG A 62 3.08 2.86 -7.67
CA ARG A 62 1.95 3.76 -7.41
C ARG A 62 0.60 3.19 -7.82
N PHE A 63 0.56 2.41 -8.90
CA PHE A 63 -0.68 1.88 -9.45
C PHE A 63 -0.63 0.37 -9.62
N VAL A 64 -1.79 -0.26 -9.43
CA VAL A 64 -2.03 -1.68 -9.72
C VAL A 64 -3.38 -1.84 -10.42
N ASN A 65 -3.43 -2.72 -11.41
CA ASN A 65 -4.68 -3.13 -12.03
C ASN A 65 -5.37 -4.17 -11.14
N LEU A 66 -6.59 -3.88 -10.70
CA LEU A 66 -7.30 -4.71 -9.73
C LEU A 66 -7.61 -6.12 -10.24
N LYS A 67 -7.78 -6.31 -11.56
CA LYS A 67 -8.07 -7.62 -12.16
C LYS A 67 -6.81 -8.39 -12.52
N THR A 68 -5.83 -7.72 -13.14
CA THR A 68 -4.66 -8.38 -13.74
C THR A 68 -3.42 -8.39 -12.85
N GLY A 69 -3.38 -7.57 -11.80
CA GLY A 69 -2.21 -7.41 -10.93
C GLY A 69 -1.05 -6.66 -11.60
N LYS A 70 -1.19 -6.21 -12.85
CA LYS A 70 -0.16 -5.41 -13.53
C LYS A 70 0.07 -4.10 -12.79
N VAL A 71 1.32 -3.73 -12.61
CA VAL A 71 1.75 -2.52 -11.89
C VAL A 71 2.31 -1.47 -12.85
N ARG A 72 2.27 -0.20 -12.43
CA ARG A 72 2.93 0.92 -13.12
C ARG A 72 3.17 2.10 -12.17
N GLY A 73 4.00 3.05 -12.60
CA GLY A 73 4.39 4.21 -11.80
C GLY A 73 5.53 3.86 -10.86
N ALA A 74 6.74 3.80 -11.43
CA ALA A 74 7.96 3.43 -10.72
C ALA A 74 8.53 4.56 -9.86
N GLU A 75 8.12 5.81 -10.08
CA GLU A 75 8.48 6.93 -9.21
C GLU A 75 7.36 7.15 -8.19
N THR A 76 7.68 7.04 -6.90
CA THR A 76 6.76 7.21 -5.75
C THR A 76 7.33 8.25 -4.76
N ASN A 77 6.68 8.43 -3.61
CA ASN A 77 7.13 9.32 -2.54
C ASN A 77 6.98 8.65 -1.16
N PRO A 78 7.58 9.21 -0.09
CA PRO A 78 7.49 8.65 1.26
C PRO A 78 6.05 8.45 1.78
N ALA A 79 5.11 9.32 1.41
CA ALA A 79 3.71 9.20 1.84
C ALA A 79 3.02 7.99 1.18
N GLU A 80 3.16 7.85 -0.15
CA GLU A 80 2.58 6.74 -0.92
C GLU A 80 3.23 5.39 -0.56
N ALA A 81 4.51 5.38 -0.17
CA ALA A 81 5.22 4.17 0.24
C ALA A 81 5.03 3.80 1.73
N GLY A 82 4.91 4.80 2.60
CA GLY A 82 4.91 4.65 4.06
C GLY A 82 3.52 4.52 4.69
N THR A 83 2.48 5.11 4.08
CA THR A 83 1.12 5.15 4.65
C THR A 83 0.30 3.92 4.29
N LEU A 84 0.86 2.73 4.54
CA LEU A 84 0.24 1.44 4.23
C LEU A 84 0.24 0.49 5.44
N LEU A 85 1.15 0.71 6.40
CA LEU A 85 1.45 -0.25 7.47
C LEU A 85 0.28 -0.51 8.41
N ILE A 86 -0.52 0.51 8.73
CA ILE A 86 -1.61 0.38 9.71
C ILE A 86 -2.73 -0.49 9.13
N GLU A 87 -3.15 -0.23 7.89
CA GLU A 87 -4.22 -0.95 7.22
C GLU A 87 -3.80 -2.39 6.90
N PHE A 88 -2.62 -2.57 6.31
CA PHE A 88 -2.10 -3.92 6.00
C PHE A 88 -1.76 -4.71 7.27
N GLY A 89 -1.24 -4.08 8.31
CA GLY A 89 -0.98 -4.72 9.60
C GLY A 89 -2.27 -5.14 10.30
N THR A 90 -3.30 -4.29 10.25
CA THR A 90 -4.64 -4.62 10.75
C THR A 90 -5.24 -5.79 9.98
N LEU A 91 -5.15 -5.77 8.65
CA LEU A 91 -5.60 -6.87 7.81
C LEU A 91 -4.86 -8.17 8.13
N ALA A 92 -3.53 -8.12 8.31
CA ALA A 92 -2.72 -9.27 8.70
C ALA A 92 -3.21 -9.88 10.02
N LYS A 93 -3.44 -9.04 11.04
CA LYS A 93 -3.94 -9.48 12.35
C LYS A 93 -5.30 -10.16 12.25
N LEU A 94 -6.23 -9.57 11.49
CA LEU A 94 -7.61 -10.06 11.39
C LEU A 94 -7.75 -11.32 10.51
N THR A 95 -6.91 -11.46 9.49
CA THR A 95 -6.91 -12.62 8.56
C THR A 95 -5.91 -13.71 8.94
N ARG A 96 -5.01 -13.43 9.90
CA ARG A 96 -3.87 -14.28 10.28
C ARG A 96 -2.90 -14.54 9.12
N ARG A 97 -2.79 -13.60 8.18
CA ARG A 97 -1.90 -13.70 7.02
C ARG A 97 -0.76 -12.69 7.15
N PRO A 98 0.45 -13.12 7.54
CA PRO A 98 1.55 -12.20 7.83
C PRO A 98 2.04 -11.42 6.61
N VAL A 99 1.83 -11.95 5.40
CA VAL A 99 2.28 -11.33 4.13
C VAL A 99 1.87 -9.87 4.01
N PHE A 100 0.69 -9.47 4.49
CA PHE A 100 0.22 -8.09 4.43
C PHE A 100 1.12 -7.17 5.26
N TYR A 101 1.37 -7.54 6.52
CA TYR A 101 2.22 -6.77 7.42
C TYR A 101 3.68 -6.75 6.94
N GLU A 102 4.23 -7.89 6.55
CA GLU A 102 5.63 -7.98 6.15
C GLU A 102 5.95 -7.14 4.91
N LYS A 103 5.07 -7.13 3.90
CA LYS A 103 5.24 -6.33 2.69
C LYS A 103 5.17 -4.83 2.99
N ALA A 104 4.15 -4.38 3.74
CA ALA A 104 4.00 -2.97 4.09
C ALA A 104 5.12 -2.46 5.03
N LYS A 105 5.54 -3.30 6.00
CA LYS A 105 6.67 -2.98 6.87
C LYS A 105 7.97 -2.87 6.10
N ARG A 106 8.24 -3.79 5.18
CA ARG A 106 9.43 -3.73 4.32
C ARG A 106 9.47 -2.41 3.56
N ALA A 107 8.38 -2.00 2.92
CA ALA A 107 8.31 -0.73 2.20
C ALA A 107 8.71 0.47 3.09
N LEU A 108 8.13 0.59 4.29
CA LEU A 108 8.46 1.65 5.24
C LEU A 108 9.94 1.61 5.66
N VAL A 109 10.46 0.42 5.95
CA VAL A 109 11.87 0.24 6.33
C VAL A 109 12.82 0.59 5.17
N GLU A 110 12.45 0.29 3.93
CA GLU A 110 13.26 0.62 2.76
C GLU A 110 13.32 2.12 2.49
N VAL A 111 12.25 2.87 2.76
CA VAL A 111 12.28 4.35 2.79
C VAL A 111 13.23 4.83 3.89
N TYR A 112 13.09 4.30 5.11
CA TYR A 112 13.92 4.66 6.26
C TYR A 112 15.43 4.39 6.02
N LYS A 113 15.78 3.27 5.39
CA LYS A 113 17.18 2.93 5.10
C LYS A 113 17.86 3.89 4.12
N ARG A 114 17.09 4.62 3.32
CA ARG A 114 17.60 5.51 2.26
C ARG A 114 17.76 6.96 2.69
N ARG A 115 17.66 7.25 3.98
CA ARG A 115 17.92 8.60 4.49
C ARG A 115 19.35 9.04 4.19
N SER A 116 19.51 10.35 4.01
CA SER A 116 20.80 11.00 3.85
C SER A 116 21.61 10.95 5.16
N PRO A 117 22.90 11.34 5.13
CA PRO A 117 23.73 11.44 6.34
C PRO A 117 23.16 12.37 7.42
N ILE A 118 22.32 13.35 7.03
CA ILE A 118 21.62 14.24 7.96
C ILE A 118 20.27 13.68 8.46
N GLY A 119 19.94 12.43 8.09
CA GLY A 119 18.77 11.72 8.59
C GLY A 119 17.45 12.04 7.89
N LEU A 120 17.47 12.71 6.72
CA LEU A 120 16.27 13.10 5.98
C LEU A 120 16.03 12.23 4.73
N VAL A 121 14.77 12.17 4.27
CA VAL A 121 14.35 11.46 3.05
C VAL A 121 14.02 12.45 1.93
N GLY A 122 14.20 12.04 0.67
CA GLY A 122 13.83 12.85 -0.49
C GLY A 122 12.32 12.81 -0.79
N THR A 123 11.86 13.71 -1.66
CA THR A 123 10.46 13.80 -2.11
C THR A 123 10.07 12.64 -3.01
N HIS A 124 10.89 12.34 -4.03
CA HIS A 124 10.56 11.33 -5.03
C HIS A 124 11.63 10.24 -5.07
N ILE A 125 11.18 8.98 -5.17
CA ILE A 125 12.04 7.80 -5.19
C ILE A 125 11.61 6.85 -6.30
N ASN A 126 12.60 6.37 -7.06
CA ASN A 126 12.37 5.30 -8.01
C ASN A 126 12.37 3.95 -7.28
N VAL A 127 11.29 3.18 -7.39
CA VAL A 127 11.09 1.89 -6.69
C VAL A 127 11.89 0.74 -7.29
N GLU A 128 12.36 0.87 -8.53
CA GLU A 128 13.15 -0.14 -9.21
C GLU A 128 14.63 -0.02 -8.84
N THR A 129 15.15 1.21 -8.82
CA THR A 129 16.56 1.49 -8.50
C THR A 129 16.78 1.77 -7.01
N GLY A 130 15.75 2.27 -6.32
CA GLY A 130 15.85 2.75 -4.95
C GLY A 130 16.57 4.09 -4.80
N ALA A 131 16.83 4.82 -5.89
CA ALA A 131 17.45 6.14 -5.85
C ALA A 131 16.39 7.24 -5.70
N TRP A 132 16.72 8.27 -4.90
CA TRP A 132 15.94 9.50 -4.88
C TRP A 132 16.05 10.19 -6.24
N THR A 133 14.91 10.43 -6.89
CA THR A 133 14.82 11.23 -8.13
C THR A 133 14.65 12.71 -7.83
N ASP A 134 14.15 13.01 -6.63
CA ASP A 134 14.13 14.33 -6.03
C ASP A 134 14.58 14.22 -4.57
N ALA A 135 15.66 14.93 -4.23
CA ALA A 135 16.31 14.86 -2.93
C ALA A 135 15.83 15.92 -1.93
N ASP A 136 14.90 16.79 -2.33
CA ASP A 136 14.31 17.77 -1.42
C ASP A 136 13.53 17.07 -0.29
N SER A 137 13.48 17.70 0.88
CA SER A 137 12.80 17.15 2.06
C SER A 137 11.73 18.11 2.53
N HIS A 138 10.52 17.60 2.79
CA HIS A 138 9.40 18.40 3.27
C HIS A 138 8.46 17.59 4.18
N LEU A 139 7.57 18.32 4.85
CA LEU A 139 6.48 17.76 5.65
C LEU A 139 5.11 17.84 4.95
N SER A 140 5.03 18.52 3.79
CA SER A 140 3.80 18.76 3.03
C SER A 140 3.61 17.75 1.90
N ALA A 141 2.56 17.95 1.10
CA ALA A 141 2.48 17.38 -0.25
C ALA A 141 3.42 18.11 -1.21
#